data_AF-W2MBB7-F1
#
_entry.id   AF-W2MBB7-F1
#
_cell.length_a   1.000
_cell.length_b   1.000
_cell.length_c   1.000
_cell.angle_alpha   90.00
_cell.angle_beta   90.00
_cell.angle_gamma   90.00
#
_symmetry.space_group_name_H-M   'P 1'
#
loop_
_entity.id
_entity.type
_entity.pdbx_description
1 polymer ?
#
loop_
_entity_poly.entity_id
_entity_poly.type
_entity_poly.pdbx_seq_one_letter_code
_entity_poly.pdbx_strand_id
1 'polypeptide(L)'
;AKIHNGKVCKKVIGVDANALYLWALGNDMTCGRLVKEEAYEGIVQDMLDDKIFGVLECDIRTPEHLKDYFEMTPIFKNILIDCENESIIGSHMYQYNESRGKQCAKPARKLIRSYFGENILIYVPLLKWYITHGMEIT
;
A
#
# COMPACT_ATOMS: atom_id res chain seq x y z
N ALA A 1 -12.85 26.21 -0.43
CA ALA A 1 -13.54 24.93 -0.19
C ALA A 1 -13.54 24.61 1.31
N LYS A 2 -14.67 24.15 1.87
CA LYS A 2 -14.73 23.61 3.24
C LYS A 2 -14.28 22.13 3.14
N ILE A 3 -13.23 21.74 3.85
CA ILE A 3 -12.59 20.42 3.64
C ILE A 3 -12.95 19.42 4.74
N HIS A 4 -13.00 19.85 6.00
CA HIS A 4 -13.31 18.97 7.14
C HIS A 4 -14.09 19.73 8.21
N ASN A 5 -15.19 19.16 8.70
CA ASN A 5 -16.07 19.76 9.73
C ASN A 5 -16.46 21.23 9.47
N GLY A 6 -16.71 21.59 8.21
CA GLY A 6 -17.13 22.95 7.84
C GLY A 6 -16.05 24.04 7.93
N LYS A 7 -14.80 23.68 8.30
CA LYS A 7 -13.68 24.62 8.38
C LYS A 7 -13.19 25.03 6.98
N VAL A 8 -12.95 26.34 6.80
CA VAL A 8 -12.42 26.90 5.56
C VAL A 8 -10.93 26.56 5.44
N CYS A 9 -10.53 26.01 4.29
CA CYS A 9 -9.13 25.79 3.96
C CYS A 9 -8.39 27.14 3.92
N LYS A 10 -7.33 27.28 4.73
CA LYS A 10 -6.52 28.50 4.80
C LYS A 10 -5.33 28.49 3.85
N LYS A 11 -4.76 27.30 3.58
CA LYS A 11 -3.56 27.13 2.76
C LYS A 11 -3.59 25.76 2.07
N VAL A 12 -3.16 25.73 0.83
CA VAL A 12 -2.87 24.50 0.08
C VAL A 12 -1.36 24.43 -0.11
N ILE A 13 -0.77 23.28 0.20
CA ILE A 13 0.65 23.01 -0.03
C ILE A 13 0.72 21.87 -1.04
N GLY A 14 1.39 22.12 -2.16
CA GLY A 14 1.77 21.07 -3.11
C GLY A 14 3.22 20.71 -2.85
N VAL A 15 3.49 19.42 -2.70
CA VAL A 15 4.84 18.86 -2.71
C VAL A 15 4.98 18.07 -4.01
N ASP A 16 6.12 18.25 -4.68
CA ASP A 16 6.45 17.53 -5.91
C ASP A 16 7.84 16.91 -5.75
N ALA A 17 7.99 15.66 -6.18
CA ALA A 17 9.23 14.94 -6.04
C ALA A 17 10.13 15.21 -7.26
N ASN A 18 11.26 15.89 -7.02
CA ASN A 18 12.25 16.14 -8.07
C ASN A 18 12.74 14.82 -8.67
N ALA A 19 12.49 14.63 -9.97
CA ALA A 19 12.98 13.48 -10.74
C ALA A 19 12.67 12.11 -10.11
N LEU A 20 11.45 11.93 -9.57
CA LEU A 20 11.02 10.73 -8.84
C LEU A 20 11.46 9.40 -9.47
N TYR A 21 11.24 9.23 -10.78
CA TYR A 21 11.60 8.00 -11.48
C TYR A 21 13.11 7.78 -11.57
N LEU A 22 13.89 8.84 -11.83
CA LEU A 22 15.35 8.74 -11.88
C LEU A 22 15.92 8.42 -10.49
N TRP A 23 15.35 9.02 -9.45
CA TRP A 23 15.71 8.67 -8.07
C TRP A 23 15.39 7.21 -7.77
N ALA A 24 14.17 6.73 -8.10
CA ALA A 24 13.78 5.35 -7.89
C ALA A 24 14.70 4.36 -8.65
N LEU A 25 15.04 4.66 -9.90
CA LEU A 25 15.97 3.85 -10.70
C LEU A 25 17.42 3.89 -10.20
N GLY A 26 17.79 4.92 -9.44
CA GLY A 26 19.12 5.06 -8.83
C GLY A 26 19.28 4.32 -7.51
N ASN A 27 18.22 3.71 -6.98
CA ASN A 27 18.31 2.82 -5.82
C ASN A 27 18.81 1.44 -6.25
N ASP A 28 19.17 0.60 -5.28
CA ASP A 28 19.38 -0.82 -5.56
C ASP A 28 18.12 -1.41 -6.19
N MET A 29 18.28 -2.24 -7.21
CA MET A 29 17.17 -2.85 -7.96
C MET A 29 17.44 -4.34 -8.16
N THR A 30 16.38 -5.16 -8.19
CA THR A 30 16.50 -6.57 -8.56
C THR A 30 16.92 -6.70 -10.02
N CYS A 31 18.04 -7.37 -10.27
CA CYS A 31 18.59 -7.56 -11.62
C CYS A 31 18.95 -9.03 -11.87
N GLY A 32 19.22 -9.36 -13.14
CA GLY A 32 19.66 -10.69 -13.53
C GLY A 32 18.51 -11.66 -13.79
N ARG A 33 18.79 -12.96 -13.69
CA ARG A 33 17.82 -14.03 -13.95
C ARG A 33 16.88 -14.17 -12.76
N LEU A 34 15.58 -14.23 -13.02
CA LEU A 34 14.58 -14.54 -12.01
C LEU A 34 14.84 -15.91 -11.38
N VAL A 35 15.00 -15.92 -10.07
CA VAL A 35 15.05 -17.11 -9.21
C VAL A 35 13.89 -17.01 -8.24
N LYS A 36 13.22 -18.15 -7.99
CA LYS A 36 12.16 -18.26 -6.99
C LYS A 36 12.59 -19.30 -5.97
N GLU A 37 12.48 -18.95 -4.70
CA GLU A 37 12.78 -19.81 -3.57
C GLU A 37 11.60 -19.77 -2.61
N GLU A 38 11.32 -20.90 -1.97
CA GLU A 38 10.28 -20.98 -0.94
C GLU A 38 10.75 -20.25 0.32
N ALA A 39 9.84 -19.52 0.96
CA ALA A 39 10.14 -18.85 2.21
C ALA A 39 10.43 -19.87 3.31
N TYR A 40 11.44 -19.60 4.14
CA TYR A 40 11.84 -20.44 5.26
C TYR A 40 11.88 -19.64 6.57
N GLU A 41 11.84 -20.35 7.70
CA GLU A 41 11.93 -19.71 9.01
C GLU A 41 13.25 -18.94 9.16
N GLY A 42 13.17 -17.63 9.45
CA GLY A 42 14.35 -16.77 9.54
C GLY A 42 14.72 -16.03 8.24
N ILE A 43 14.01 -16.26 7.13
CA ILE A 43 14.25 -15.53 5.85
C ILE A 43 14.21 -14.01 6.04
N VAL A 44 13.29 -13.51 6.88
CA VAL A 44 13.19 -12.08 7.20
C VAL A 44 14.46 -11.59 7.86
N GLN A 45 15.02 -12.34 8.81
CA GLN A 45 16.27 -11.96 9.48
C GLN A 45 17.45 -11.98 8.51
N ASP A 46 17.52 -12.98 7.62
CA ASP A 46 18.57 -13.02 6.59
C ASP A 46 18.47 -11.85 5.60
N MET A 47 17.25 -11.40 5.27
CA MET A 47 17.03 -10.17 4.52
C MET A 47 17.49 -8.95 5.32
N LEU A 48 17.09 -8.82 6.59
CA LEU A 48 17.50 -7.72 7.46
C LEU A 48 19.04 -7.63 7.60
N ASP A 49 19.72 -8.78 7.69
CA ASP A 49 21.17 -8.93 7.82
C ASP A 49 21.94 -8.74 6.49
N ASP A 50 21.27 -8.34 5.40
CA ASP A 50 21.86 -8.16 4.06
C ASP A 50 22.45 -9.45 3.44
N LYS A 51 22.03 -10.64 3.92
CA LYS A 51 22.42 -11.92 3.32
C LYS A 51 21.61 -12.24 2.06
N ILE A 52 20.36 -11.79 2.02
CA ILE A 52 19.43 -11.99 0.91
C ILE A 52 18.92 -10.64 0.41
N PHE A 53 18.94 -10.49 -0.92
CA PHE A 53 18.39 -9.35 -1.62
C PHE A 53 17.36 -9.82 -2.64
N GLY A 54 16.17 -9.21 -2.64
CA GLY A 54 15.09 -9.63 -3.51
C GLY A 54 13.74 -9.04 -3.12
N VAL A 55 12.70 -9.84 -3.31
CA VAL A 55 11.31 -9.47 -3.03
C VAL A 55 10.69 -10.60 -2.21
N LEU A 56 10.06 -10.27 -1.10
CA LEU A 56 9.36 -11.22 -0.25
C LEU A 56 7.86 -11.16 -0.53
N GLU A 57 7.23 -12.31 -0.76
CA GLU A 57 5.77 -12.42 -0.71
C GLU A 57 5.35 -12.65 0.74
N CYS A 58 4.59 -11.73 1.31
CA CYS A 58 4.13 -11.85 2.70
C CYS A 58 2.84 -11.08 2.95
N ASP A 59 2.20 -11.40 4.07
CA ASP A 59 1.16 -10.56 4.65
C ASP A 59 1.82 -9.51 5.56
N ILE A 60 1.29 -8.30 5.55
CA ILE A 60 1.83 -7.20 6.35
C ILE A 60 0.70 -6.32 6.87
N ARG A 61 0.85 -5.82 8.10
CA ARG A 61 -0.08 -4.87 8.71
C ARG A 61 0.62 -3.72 9.40
N THR A 62 -0.09 -2.60 9.46
CA THR A 62 0.24 -1.43 10.27
C THR A 62 -0.45 -1.57 11.63
N PRO A 63 0.31 -1.70 12.74
CA PRO A 63 -0.26 -1.71 14.08
C PRO A 63 -1.07 -0.45 14.39
N GLU A 64 -2.07 -0.57 15.27
CA GLU A 64 -3.01 0.53 15.57
C GLU A 64 -2.29 1.81 16.02
N HIS A 65 -1.31 1.66 16.91
CA HIS A 65 -0.54 2.77 17.47
C HIS A 65 0.36 3.49 16.45
N LEU A 66 0.58 2.90 15.26
CA LEU A 66 1.36 3.50 14.17
C LEU A 66 0.47 4.15 13.11
N LYS A 67 -0.85 3.99 13.14
CA LYS A 67 -1.73 4.60 12.13
C LYS A 67 -1.65 6.12 12.10
N ASP A 68 -1.44 6.74 13.26
CA ASP A 68 -1.28 8.19 13.40
C ASP A 68 0.11 8.69 12.99
N TYR A 69 1.11 7.81 12.98
CA TYR A 69 2.46 8.12 12.49
C TYR A 69 2.46 8.27 10.96
N PHE A 70 1.70 7.41 10.28
CA PHE A 70 1.60 7.43 8.84
C PHE A 70 0.59 8.48 8.37
N GLU A 71 1.08 9.61 7.83
CA GLU A 71 0.23 10.63 7.16
C GLU A 71 -0.64 10.04 6.05
N MET A 72 -0.20 8.92 5.47
CA MET A 72 -0.90 8.14 4.46
C MET A 72 -0.67 6.66 4.74
N THR A 73 -1.73 5.86 4.64
CA THR A 73 -1.68 4.38 4.68
C THR A 73 -0.51 3.84 3.83
N PRO A 74 0.45 3.11 4.43
CA PRO A 74 1.73 2.81 3.79
C PRO A 74 1.66 1.71 2.73
N ILE A 75 0.68 0.80 2.83
CA ILE A 75 0.62 -0.38 1.96
C ILE A 75 -0.21 -0.04 0.73
N PHE A 76 0.36 -0.30 -0.45
CA PHE A 76 -0.32 -0.18 -1.74
C PHE A 76 -0.64 -1.58 -2.26
N LYS A 77 -1.92 -1.85 -2.55
CA LYS A 77 -2.36 -3.14 -3.11
C LYS A 77 -3.27 -2.95 -4.31
N ASN A 78 -3.06 -3.79 -5.31
CA ASN A 78 -3.90 -3.82 -6.49
C ASN A 78 -4.97 -4.90 -6.31
N ILE A 79 -6.19 -4.51 -5.97
CA ILE A 79 -7.28 -5.46 -5.70
C ILE A 79 -8.48 -5.17 -6.61
N LEU A 80 -9.32 -6.19 -6.80
CA LEU A 80 -10.62 -6.03 -7.42
C LEU A 80 -11.53 -5.28 -6.43
N ILE A 81 -11.97 -4.08 -6.80
CA ILE A 81 -13.00 -3.36 -6.05
C ILE A 81 -14.33 -3.69 -6.69
N ASP A 82 -15.06 -4.60 -6.05
CA ASP A 82 -16.43 -4.92 -6.40
C ASP A 82 -17.37 -3.84 -5.87
N CYS A 83 -17.91 -3.03 -6.78
CA CYS A 83 -18.80 -1.92 -6.44
C CYS A 83 -20.25 -2.37 -6.20
N GLU A 84 -20.55 -3.66 -6.40
CA GLU A 84 -21.85 -4.28 -6.11
C GLU A 84 -21.86 -4.90 -4.70
N ASN A 85 -20.71 -4.94 -4.01
CA ASN A 85 -20.57 -5.46 -2.67
C ASN A 85 -20.47 -4.31 -1.64
N GLU A 86 -21.51 -4.16 -0.82
CA GLU A 86 -21.59 -3.11 0.21
C GLU A 86 -20.43 -3.16 1.21
N SER A 87 -19.94 -4.35 1.57
CA SER A 87 -18.84 -4.50 2.54
C SER A 87 -17.49 -3.96 2.02
N ILE A 88 -17.33 -3.84 0.70
CA ILE A 88 -16.08 -3.41 0.06
C ILE A 88 -16.03 -1.89 -0.11
N ILE A 89 -17.13 -1.28 -0.53
CA ILE A 89 -17.19 0.17 -0.82
C ILE A 89 -17.87 0.99 0.29
N GLY A 90 -18.53 0.33 1.25
CA GLY A 90 -19.29 0.93 2.34
C GLY A 90 -20.68 1.40 1.91
N SER A 91 -21.60 1.44 2.87
CA SER A 91 -23.04 1.71 2.65
C SER A 91 -23.30 2.99 1.85
N HIS A 92 -22.58 4.07 2.14
CA HIS A 92 -22.75 5.34 1.45
C HIS A 92 -22.41 5.24 -0.05
N MET A 93 -21.26 4.66 -0.38
CA MET A 93 -20.84 4.54 -1.79
C MET A 93 -21.67 3.51 -2.53
N TYR A 94 -22.13 2.46 -1.84
CA TYR A 94 -23.04 1.47 -2.40
C TYR A 94 -24.37 2.10 -2.81
N GLN A 95 -25.05 2.80 -1.89
CA GLN A 95 -26.29 3.52 -2.18
C GLN A 95 -26.10 4.57 -3.30
N TYR A 96 -24.97 5.28 -3.28
CA TYR A 96 -24.64 6.22 -4.34
C TYR A 96 -24.47 5.52 -5.70
N ASN A 97 -23.81 4.36 -5.75
CA ASN A 97 -23.61 3.60 -6.98
C ASN A 97 -24.95 3.12 -7.57
N GLU A 98 -25.83 2.59 -6.72
CA GLU A 98 -27.19 2.15 -7.08
C GLU A 98 -28.02 3.31 -7.66
N SER A 99 -27.93 4.50 -7.06
CA SER A 99 -28.66 5.68 -7.51
C SER A 99 -28.33 6.12 -8.95
N ARG A 100 -27.19 5.67 -9.50
CA ARG A 100 -26.74 6.01 -10.85
C ARG A 100 -27.32 5.10 -11.94
N GLY A 101 -28.04 4.04 -11.58
CA GLY A 101 -28.70 3.11 -12.52
C GLY A 101 -27.74 2.61 -13.60
N LYS A 102 -28.03 2.90 -14.88
CA LYS A 102 -27.19 2.47 -16.02
C LYS A 102 -25.77 3.03 -16.03
N GLN A 103 -25.47 4.04 -15.22
CA GLN A 103 -24.13 4.62 -15.06
C GLN A 103 -23.42 4.14 -13.79
N CYS A 104 -23.86 3.02 -13.20
CA CYS A 104 -23.18 2.41 -12.07
C CYS A 104 -21.71 2.09 -12.43
N ALA A 105 -20.83 2.28 -11.46
CA ALA A 105 -19.47 1.83 -11.53
C ALA A 105 -19.45 0.30 -11.49
N LYS A 106 -18.71 -0.28 -12.43
CA LYS A 106 -18.53 -1.73 -12.54
C LYS A 106 -17.33 -2.18 -11.71
N PRO A 107 -17.28 -3.47 -11.30
CA PRO A 107 -16.10 -4.05 -10.68
C PRO A 107 -14.85 -3.82 -11.52
N ALA A 108 -13.79 -3.32 -10.90
CA ALA A 108 -12.54 -3.03 -11.58
C ALA A 108 -11.35 -3.20 -10.64
N ARG A 109 -10.20 -3.62 -11.20
CA ARG A 109 -8.94 -3.63 -10.45
C ARG A 109 -8.48 -2.20 -10.23
N LYS A 110 -8.19 -1.86 -8.97
CA LYS A 110 -7.74 -0.54 -8.57
C LYS A 110 -6.53 -0.67 -7.64
N LEU A 111 -5.58 0.24 -7.81
CA LEU A 111 -4.54 0.44 -6.82
C LEU A 111 -5.14 1.23 -5.66
N ILE A 112 -5.20 0.61 -4.50
CA ILE A 112 -5.67 1.25 -3.27
C ILE A 112 -4.54 1.31 -2.26
N ARG A 113 -4.69 2.24 -1.32
CA ARG A 113 -3.85 2.32 -0.14
C ARG A 113 -4.58 1.69 1.04
N SER A 114 -3.86 1.01 1.93
CA SER A 114 -4.43 0.29 3.05
C SER A 114 -3.45 0.21 4.22
N TYR A 115 -3.97 -0.12 5.41
CA TYR A 115 -3.15 -0.44 6.58
C TYR A 115 -2.75 -1.92 6.63
N PHE A 116 -3.24 -2.75 5.71
CA PHE A 116 -2.88 -4.16 5.62
C PHE A 116 -2.78 -4.63 4.16
N GLY A 117 -1.94 -5.61 3.91
CA GLY A 117 -1.78 -6.31 2.64
C GLY A 117 -1.69 -7.79 2.88
N GLU A 118 -2.37 -8.56 2.04
CA GLU A 118 -2.34 -10.03 2.04
C GLU A 118 -1.71 -10.45 0.71
N ASN A 119 -0.78 -11.41 0.76
CA ASN A 119 -0.03 -11.92 -0.37
C ASN A 119 0.55 -10.78 -1.24
N ILE A 120 1.32 -9.88 -0.61
CA ILE A 120 1.95 -8.78 -1.33
C ILE A 120 3.46 -9.00 -1.47
N LEU A 121 3.98 -8.60 -2.63
CA LEU A 121 5.40 -8.62 -2.93
C LEU A 121 6.05 -7.32 -2.45
N ILE A 122 6.95 -7.42 -1.45
CA ILE A 122 7.65 -6.29 -0.86
C ILE A 122 9.15 -6.41 -1.14
N TYR A 123 9.70 -5.36 -1.74
CA TYR A 123 11.13 -5.25 -2.02
C TYR A 123 11.94 -5.09 -0.71
N VAL A 124 13.07 -5.79 -0.59
CA VAL A 124 13.84 -5.91 0.68
C VAL A 124 14.15 -4.56 1.36
N PRO A 125 14.68 -3.52 0.69
CA PRO A 125 14.90 -2.21 1.32
C PRO A 125 13.63 -1.59 1.90
N LEU A 126 12.49 -1.71 1.22
CA LEU A 126 11.21 -1.24 1.75
C LEU A 126 10.75 -2.11 2.93
N LEU A 127 10.93 -3.42 2.86
CA LEU A 127 10.64 -4.35 3.95
C LEU A 127 11.45 -4.02 5.21
N LYS A 128 12.76 -3.79 5.06
CA LYS A 128 13.66 -3.32 6.13
C LYS A 128 13.14 -2.03 6.74
N TRP A 129 12.77 -1.07 5.92
CA TRP A 129 12.20 0.19 6.39
C TRP A 129 10.91 -0.03 7.17
N TYR A 130 10.00 -0.89 6.69
CA TYR A 130 8.76 -1.21 7.40
C TYR A 130 8.99 -1.87 8.76
N ILE A 131 9.86 -2.89 8.84
CA ILE A 131 10.14 -3.59 10.10
C ILE A 131 10.83 -2.65 11.10
N THR A 132 11.79 -1.84 10.65
CA THR A 132 12.47 -0.87 11.52
C THR A 132 11.54 0.21 12.08
N HIS A 133 10.44 0.50 11.38
CA HIS A 133 9.40 1.43 11.82
C HIS A 133 8.23 0.74 12.54
N GLY A 134 8.37 -0.54 12.89
CA GLY A 134 7.42 -1.28 13.72
C GLY A 134 6.23 -1.87 12.97
N MET A 135 6.26 -1.95 11.64
CA MET A 135 5.26 -2.73 10.91
C MET A 135 5.46 -4.23 11.12
N GLU A 136 4.36 -4.98 11.06
CA GLU A 136 4.35 -6.40 11.40
C GLU A 136 4.07 -7.24 10.16
N ILE A 137 4.93 -8.22 9.90
CA ILE A 137 4.66 -9.32 8.96
C ILE A 137 3.81 -10.35 9.70
N THR A 138 2.75 -10.84 9.08
CA THR A 138 1.80 -11.80 9.67
C THR A 138 1.76 -13.13 8.96
#